data_AF-A0A6A5VFP5-F1
#
_entry.id   AF-A0A6A5VFP5-F1
#
_cell.length_a   1.000
_cell.length_b   1.000
_cell.length_c   1.000
_cell.angle_alpha   90.00
_cell.angle_beta   90.00
_cell.angle_gamma   90.00
#
_symmetry.space_group_name_H-M   'P 1'
#
loop_
_entity.id
_entity.type
_entity.pdbx_description
1 polymer ?
#
loop_
_entity_poly.entity_id
_entity_poly.type
_entity_poly.pdbx_seq_one_letter_code
_entity_poly.pdbx_strand_id
1 'polypeptide(L)'
;MGATYKLQGIQEGVLESEMTSFRSMNGHTRLRGPMDESVVGSTSVPNDIVLFTYPGSPFGLRVQLYLQLREQPFIMPRPDREKLGVKYRRIPILAIRRDIYLDTRLILRTLERRFPDGKLGSDKPEHKFAEKLLEKYMVEGPVVQEAAGLVPTAILQNPKFAEDRKGFLGRKWTQEELDQGRPECLLFVRNLFDLLESTVLADRRKWVLETEKPSLADVQAIWPLDWGTKLGLPSHVVSEEKFPKVYAWMSRLRAAAASSARERISMTGDVVVRYLRETTMETAQDEVDENDPQDLEKGTQVEISPADWGSDHRDSGRLVGLAPDEVTIMVEDAVTLRLHAPRTGFKVTAIGTDASGGSTKL
;
A
#
# COMPACT_ATOMS: atom_id res chain seq x y z
N MET A 1 27.89 -8.18 -47.45
CA MET A 1 27.39 -6.83 -47.81
C MET A 1 25.90 -7.01 -48.09
N GLY A 2 24.97 -6.70 -47.21
CA GLY A 2 24.76 -5.46 -46.48
C GLY A 2 23.41 -4.92 -46.95
N ALA A 3 22.32 -5.29 -46.28
CA ALA A 3 20.98 -4.78 -46.56
C ALA A 3 20.42 -4.17 -45.27
N THR A 4 20.56 -2.85 -45.17
CA THR A 4 20.08 -2.02 -44.08
C THR A 4 18.61 -1.68 -44.36
N TYR A 5 17.67 -2.26 -43.62
CA TYR A 5 16.29 -1.77 -43.58
C TYR A 5 16.19 -0.67 -42.50
N LYS A 6 15.90 0.55 -42.95
CA LYS A 6 15.60 1.70 -42.09
C LYS A 6 14.29 1.47 -41.34
N LEU A 7 14.38 1.31 -40.03
CA LEU A 7 13.30 1.55 -39.07
C LEU A 7 13.58 2.90 -38.38
N GLN A 8 13.11 3.99 -38.98
CA GLN A 8 13.05 5.30 -38.34
C GLN A 8 11.65 5.85 -38.57
N GLY A 9 10.86 5.96 -37.51
CA GLY A 9 9.55 6.60 -37.56
C GLY A 9 8.51 6.13 -36.53
N ILE A 10 8.69 4.98 -35.86
CA ILE A 10 7.67 4.43 -34.95
C ILE A 10 8.02 4.60 -33.46
N GLN A 11 9.28 4.89 -33.11
CA GLN A 11 9.72 4.96 -31.71
C GLN A 11 9.39 6.29 -30.99
N GLU A 12 9.29 7.43 -31.69
CA GLU A 12 9.09 8.73 -31.01
C GLU A 12 7.65 8.95 -30.54
N GLY A 13 6.65 8.51 -31.29
CA GLY A 13 5.23 8.67 -30.92
C GLY A 13 4.77 7.75 -29.77
N VAL A 14 5.39 6.58 -29.62
CA VAL A 14 5.09 5.63 -28.54
C VAL A 14 5.64 6.16 -27.21
N LEU A 15 6.87 6.69 -27.21
CA LEU A 15 7.50 7.31 -26.04
C LEU A 15 6.72 8.53 -25.51
N GLU A 16 6.23 9.41 -26.39
CA GLU A 16 5.38 10.54 -25.96
C GLU A 16 4.05 10.07 -25.35
N SER A 17 3.44 9.02 -25.90
CA SER A 17 2.18 8.46 -25.37
C SER A 17 2.36 7.79 -24.00
N GLU A 18 3.47 7.07 -23.79
CA GLU A 18 3.82 6.41 -22.52
C GLU A 18 4.22 7.43 -21.44
N MET A 19 4.96 8.47 -21.81
CA MET A 19 5.28 9.59 -20.91
C MET A 19 4.04 10.43 -20.57
N THR A 20 3.07 10.55 -21.47
CA THR A 20 1.80 11.25 -21.22
C THR A 20 0.91 10.45 -20.27
N SER A 21 0.87 9.13 -20.39
CA SER A 21 0.15 8.25 -19.45
C SER A 21 0.76 8.31 -18.04
N PHE A 22 2.09 8.40 -17.93
CA PHE A 22 2.77 8.63 -16.66
C PHE A 22 2.58 10.05 -16.09
N ARG A 23 2.52 11.09 -16.94
CA ARG A 23 2.12 12.45 -16.54
C ARG A 23 0.66 12.51 -16.08
N SER A 24 -0.23 11.73 -16.69
CA SER A 24 -1.64 11.60 -16.29
C SER A 24 -1.80 10.90 -14.94
N MET A 25 -0.89 10.01 -14.54
CA MET A 25 -0.84 9.48 -13.16
C MET A 25 -0.48 10.55 -12.12
N ASN A 26 0.13 11.67 -12.54
CA ASN A 26 0.61 12.75 -11.68
C ASN A 26 -0.17 14.07 -11.81
N GLY A 27 -1.23 14.14 -12.61
CA GLY A 27 -1.93 15.41 -12.80
C GLY A 27 -3.34 15.23 -13.33
N HIS A 28 -4.32 15.53 -12.48
CA HIS A 28 -5.45 16.44 -12.72
C HIS A 28 -5.94 16.91 -11.34
N THR A 29 -5.22 17.85 -10.75
CA THR A 29 -5.70 18.63 -9.60
C THR A 29 -5.44 20.08 -9.94
N ARG A 30 -6.50 20.84 -10.26
CA ARG A 30 -6.40 22.29 -10.36
C ARG A 30 -6.04 22.81 -8.97
N LEU A 31 -4.76 23.06 -8.74
CA LEU A 31 -4.28 23.76 -7.55
C LEU A 31 -4.74 25.22 -7.68
N ARG A 32 -5.67 25.64 -6.81
CA ARG A 32 -5.90 27.06 -6.56
C ARG A 32 -4.63 27.66 -5.93
N GLY A 33 -4.40 28.94 -6.20
CA GLY A 33 -3.18 29.70 -5.87
C GLY A 33 -2.79 29.75 -4.38
N PRO A 34 -1.71 30.45 -4.03
CA PRO A 34 -1.09 30.40 -2.71
C PRO A 34 -2.12 30.76 -1.63
N MET A 35 -2.27 29.88 -0.64
CA MET A 35 -3.11 30.13 0.53
C MET A 35 -2.47 31.20 1.41
N ASP A 36 -3.31 32.15 1.80
CA ASP A 36 -3.06 33.16 2.83
C ASP A 36 -2.68 32.46 4.16
N GLU A 37 -1.54 32.84 4.73
CA GLU A 37 -1.00 32.31 5.99
C GLU A 37 -1.85 32.68 7.22
N SER A 38 -2.91 33.47 7.05
CA SER A 38 -3.78 33.91 8.14
C SER A 38 -4.94 32.96 8.52
N VAL A 39 -5.10 31.80 7.86
CA VAL A 39 -6.12 30.79 8.23
C VAL A 39 -5.53 29.69 9.10
N VAL A 40 -5.07 30.05 10.30
CA VAL A 40 -4.81 29.10 11.39
C VAL A 40 -6.06 29.06 12.29
N GLY A 41 -7.19 28.62 11.72
CA GLY A 41 -8.45 28.40 12.41
C GLY A 41 -8.76 26.91 12.44
N SER A 42 -8.67 26.30 13.63
CA SER A 42 -8.96 24.89 13.95
C SER A 42 -8.64 23.85 12.86
N THR A 43 -7.42 23.33 12.89
CA THR A 43 -6.94 22.23 12.04
C THR A 43 -7.57 20.89 12.45
N SER A 44 -8.87 20.69 12.23
CA SER A 44 -9.52 19.42 12.57
C SER A 44 -9.07 18.32 11.60
N VAL A 45 -8.26 17.38 12.08
CA VAL A 45 -7.92 16.15 11.36
C VAL A 45 -9.13 15.22 11.43
N PRO A 46 -9.82 14.90 10.32
CA PRO A 46 -11.05 14.12 10.37
C PRO A 46 -10.80 12.72 10.93
N ASN A 47 -11.55 12.36 11.98
CA ASN A 47 -11.39 11.11 12.75
C ASN A 47 -9.95 10.85 13.21
N ASP A 48 -9.13 11.90 13.31
CA ASP A 48 -7.69 11.83 13.61
C ASP A 48 -6.86 10.97 12.63
N ILE A 49 -7.36 10.75 11.41
CA ILE A 49 -6.74 9.88 10.40
C ILE A 49 -5.85 10.66 9.44
N VAL A 50 -4.58 10.27 9.39
CA VAL A 50 -3.59 10.77 8.42
C VAL A 50 -3.00 9.61 7.63
N LEU A 51 -3.16 9.62 6.30
CA LEU A 51 -2.59 8.64 5.39
C LEU A 51 -1.34 9.21 4.71
N PHE A 52 -0.18 8.70 5.06
CA PHE A 52 1.08 9.05 4.40
C PHE A 52 1.22 8.18 3.15
N THR A 53 0.99 8.77 1.98
CA THR A 53 1.17 8.09 0.70
C THR A 53 1.48 9.07 -0.43
N TYR A 54 1.75 8.57 -1.63
CA TYR A 54 2.02 9.40 -2.81
C TYR A 54 1.19 8.94 -4.02
N PRO A 55 0.90 9.85 -4.97
CA PRO A 55 0.23 9.50 -6.22
C PRO A 55 0.99 8.42 -7.00
N GLY A 56 0.32 7.33 -7.36
CA GLY A 56 0.92 6.21 -8.11
C GLY A 56 1.43 5.04 -7.26
N SER A 57 1.39 5.13 -5.91
CA SER A 57 1.65 3.96 -5.05
C SER A 57 0.53 2.90 -5.22
N PRO A 58 0.85 1.64 -5.58
CA PRO A 58 -0.17 0.59 -5.68
C PRO A 58 -0.78 0.25 -4.31
N PHE A 59 0.05 0.16 -3.27
CA PHE A 59 -0.42 -0.04 -1.90
C PHE A 59 -1.18 1.17 -1.37
N GLY A 60 -0.79 2.39 -1.80
CA GLY A 60 -1.52 3.62 -1.50
C GLY A 60 -2.92 3.62 -2.10
N LEU A 61 -3.04 3.15 -3.35
CA LEU A 61 -4.33 2.99 -4.04
C LEU A 61 -5.24 2.02 -3.27
N ARG A 62 -4.72 0.90 -2.76
CA ARG A 62 -5.47 -0.07 -1.94
C ARG A 62 -6.15 0.60 -0.74
N VAL A 63 -5.39 1.38 0.06
CA VAL A 63 -5.92 2.04 1.27
C VAL A 63 -6.84 3.21 0.90
N GLN A 64 -6.50 3.99 -0.12
CA GLN A 64 -7.36 5.08 -0.59
C GLN A 64 -8.72 4.58 -1.07
N LEU A 65 -8.73 3.50 -1.86
CA LEU A 65 -9.95 2.88 -2.35
C LEU A 65 -10.83 2.42 -1.19
N TYR A 66 -10.23 1.75 -0.20
CA TYR A 66 -10.93 1.35 1.02
C TYR A 66 -11.54 2.54 1.75
N LEU A 67 -10.75 3.60 2.02
CA LEU A 67 -11.22 4.80 2.72
C LEU A 67 -12.34 5.52 1.97
N GLN A 68 -12.27 5.59 0.63
CA GLN A 68 -13.31 6.19 -0.20
C GLN A 68 -14.62 5.40 -0.14
N LEU A 69 -14.56 4.07 -0.28
CA LEU A 69 -15.75 3.21 -0.29
C LEU A 69 -16.48 3.16 1.05
N ARG A 70 -15.75 3.32 2.17
CA ARG A 70 -16.33 3.47 3.51
C ARG A 70 -16.65 4.91 3.89
N GLU A 71 -16.57 5.83 2.92
CA GLU A 71 -16.87 7.25 3.11
C GLU A 71 -16.06 7.93 4.24
N GLN A 72 -14.80 7.51 4.42
CA GLN A 72 -13.93 8.01 5.47
C GLN A 72 -13.07 9.18 4.95
N PRO A 73 -13.22 10.40 5.49
CA PRO A 73 -12.30 11.50 5.21
C PRO A 73 -10.91 11.21 5.80
N PHE A 74 -9.86 11.70 5.13
CA PHE A 74 -8.47 11.54 5.56
C PHE A 74 -7.58 12.65 4.99
N ILE A 75 -6.43 12.85 5.64
CA ILE A 75 -5.40 13.78 5.18
C ILE A 75 -4.29 13.04 4.45
N MET A 76 -3.72 13.65 3.41
CA MET A 76 -2.46 13.20 2.80
C MET A 76 -1.41 14.31 2.83
N PRO A 77 -0.43 14.23 3.73
CA PRO A 77 0.65 15.20 3.76
C PRO A 77 1.61 15.01 2.59
N ARG A 78 2.31 16.09 2.22
CA ARG A 78 3.51 15.96 1.39
C ARG A 78 4.55 15.10 2.14
N PRO A 79 5.24 14.18 1.46
CA PRO A 79 5.95 13.09 2.11
C PRO A 79 7.20 13.58 2.84
N ASP A 80 7.06 13.91 4.11
CA ASP A 80 8.17 14.12 5.05
C ASP A 80 8.03 13.14 6.23
N ARG A 81 7.98 11.83 5.94
CA ARG A 81 7.89 10.78 6.98
C ARG A 81 9.06 10.83 7.97
N GLU A 82 10.23 11.25 7.49
CA GLU A 82 11.46 11.33 8.29
C GLU A 82 11.30 12.30 9.46
N LYS A 83 10.45 13.33 9.32
CA LYS A 83 10.15 14.28 10.40
C LYS A 83 9.38 13.64 11.57
N LEU A 84 8.83 12.43 11.38
CA LEU A 84 8.18 11.66 12.44
C LEU A 84 9.15 10.78 13.23
N GLY A 85 10.40 10.62 12.78
CA GLY A 85 11.33 9.64 13.37
C GLY A 85 11.03 8.19 12.97
N VAL A 86 10.12 7.96 12.01
CA VAL A 86 9.78 6.62 11.49
C VAL A 86 10.76 6.27 10.36
N LYS A 87 11.58 5.24 10.57
CA LYS A 87 12.59 4.76 9.63
C LYS A 87 12.00 3.84 8.57
N TYR A 88 10.92 3.11 8.86
CA TYR A 88 10.20 2.26 7.92
C TYR A 88 9.99 2.94 6.56
N ARG A 89 10.60 2.39 5.50
CA ARG A 89 10.63 3.05 4.19
C ARG A 89 9.42 2.79 3.31
N ARG A 90 8.58 1.79 3.62
CA ARG A 90 7.43 1.46 2.75
C ARG A 90 6.29 2.42 3.01
N ILE A 91 5.55 2.73 1.94
CA ILE A 91 4.34 3.54 1.97
C ILE A 91 3.18 2.72 1.39
N PRO A 92 1.96 2.84 1.92
CA PRO A 92 1.54 3.82 2.91
C PRO A 92 1.80 3.42 4.36
N ILE A 93 1.82 4.43 5.23
CA ILE A 93 1.61 4.29 6.68
C ILE A 93 0.38 5.12 7.07
N LEU A 94 -0.35 4.68 8.09
CA LEU A 94 -1.53 5.39 8.61
C LEU A 94 -1.25 5.85 10.04
N ALA A 95 -1.46 7.13 10.34
CA ALA A 95 -1.53 7.60 11.71
C ALA A 95 -2.99 7.74 12.14
N ILE A 96 -3.30 7.24 13.34
CA ILE A 96 -4.51 7.59 14.08
C ILE A 96 -3.99 8.21 15.38
N ARG A 97 -4.05 9.54 15.47
CA ARG A 97 -3.32 10.27 16.52
C ARG A 97 -1.84 9.81 16.56
N ARG A 98 -1.26 9.55 17.74
CA ARG A 98 0.16 9.12 17.88
C ARG A 98 0.44 7.63 17.60
N ASP A 99 -0.57 6.89 17.15
CA ASP A 99 -0.45 5.48 16.81
C ASP A 99 -0.23 5.33 15.30
N ILE A 100 0.93 4.81 14.90
CA ILE A 100 1.38 4.67 13.51
C ILE A 100 1.27 3.20 13.08
N TYR A 101 0.40 2.93 12.12
CA TYR A 101 0.19 1.60 11.53
C TYR A 101 1.02 1.43 10.27
N LEU A 102 1.96 0.50 10.35
CA LEU A 102 2.78 0.05 9.23
C LEU A 102 2.06 -1.07 8.48
N ASP A 103 2.27 -1.14 7.16
CA ASP A 103 1.71 -2.17 6.27
C ASP A 103 0.19 -2.10 6.05
N THR A 104 -0.21 -2.14 4.78
CA THR A 104 -1.62 -2.06 4.37
C THR A 104 -2.52 -3.15 4.95
N ARG A 105 -2.00 -4.35 5.25
CA ARG A 105 -2.78 -5.44 5.89
C ARG A 105 -3.20 -5.05 7.30
N LEU A 106 -2.30 -4.46 8.07
CA LEU A 106 -2.62 -3.99 9.41
C LEU A 106 -3.49 -2.74 9.37
N ILE A 107 -3.19 -1.78 8.47
CA ILE A 107 -4.00 -0.57 8.28
C ILE A 107 -5.47 -0.93 8.05
N LEU A 108 -5.78 -1.84 7.12
CA LEU A 108 -7.18 -2.20 6.86
C LEU A 108 -7.83 -2.91 8.04
N ARG A 109 -7.14 -3.84 8.71
CA ARG A 109 -7.65 -4.51 9.92
C ARG A 109 -7.96 -3.52 11.04
N THR A 110 -7.07 -2.56 11.28
CA THR A 110 -7.26 -1.50 12.28
C THR A 110 -8.46 -0.64 11.94
N LEU A 111 -8.62 -0.25 10.67
CA LEU A 111 -9.77 0.57 10.24
C LEU A 111 -11.10 -0.19 10.39
N GLU A 112 -11.17 -1.46 9.97
CA GLU A 112 -12.36 -2.32 10.14
C GLU A 112 -12.73 -2.48 11.62
N ARG A 113 -11.74 -2.61 12.51
CA ARG A 113 -11.94 -2.79 13.96
C ARG A 113 -12.35 -1.50 14.67
N ARG A 114 -11.64 -0.39 14.40
CA ARG A 114 -11.83 0.88 15.12
C ARG A 114 -13.00 1.70 14.63
N PHE A 115 -13.36 1.54 13.35
CA PHE A 115 -14.44 2.28 12.73
C PHE A 115 -15.42 1.27 12.08
N PRO A 116 -16.18 0.52 12.90
CA PRO A 116 -17.07 -0.53 12.41
C PRO A 116 -18.20 0.03 11.54
N ASP A 117 -18.59 1.29 11.74
CA ASP A 117 -19.52 1.99 10.87
C ASP A 117 -18.90 2.16 9.48
N GLY A 118 -19.59 1.64 8.47
CA GLY A 118 -19.12 1.64 7.08
C GLY A 118 -18.00 0.65 6.79
N LYS A 119 -17.68 -0.29 7.70
CA LYS A 119 -16.73 -1.37 7.40
C LYS A 119 -17.16 -2.14 6.14
N LEU A 120 -16.20 -2.58 5.34
CA LEU A 120 -16.44 -3.28 4.07
C LEU A 120 -16.29 -4.79 4.20
N GLY A 121 -15.66 -5.27 5.28
CA GLY A 121 -15.49 -6.70 5.56
C GLY A 121 -16.79 -7.37 5.96
N SER A 122 -17.00 -8.59 5.45
CA SER A 122 -18.14 -9.43 5.81
C SER A 122 -17.92 -10.12 7.15
N ASP A 123 -19.00 -10.42 7.89
CA ASP A 123 -18.93 -11.29 9.07
C ASP A 123 -19.14 -12.78 8.78
N LYS A 124 -19.60 -13.12 7.57
CA LYS A 124 -19.82 -14.51 7.14
C LYS A 124 -18.48 -15.25 6.96
N PRO A 125 -18.31 -16.45 7.55
CA PRO A 125 -17.04 -17.19 7.47
C PRO A 125 -16.50 -17.40 6.06
N GLU A 126 -17.37 -17.76 5.11
CA GLU A 126 -17.02 -18.03 3.71
C GLU A 126 -16.56 -16.76 2.98
N HIS A 127 -17.15 -15.61 3.28
CA HIS A 127 -16.72 -14.32 2.74
C HIS A 127 -15.39 -13.87 3.35
N LYS A 128 -15.24 -14.01 4.68
CA LYS A 128 -13.96 -13.74 5.38
C LYS A 128 -12.83 -14.60 4.80
N PHE A 129 -13.10 -15.87 4.51
CA PHE A 129 -12.13 -16.76 3.87
C PHE A 129 -11.69 -16.23 2.51
N ALA A 130 -12.63 -15.85 1.65
CA ALA A 130 -12.33 -15.28 0.33
C ALA A 130 -11.56 -13.96 0.43
N GLU A 131 -11.98 -13.04 1.30
CA GLU A 131 -11.30 -11.76 1.56
C GLU A 131 -9.85 -11.97 2.01
N LYS A 132 -9.61 -12.93 2.90
CA LYS A 132 -8.28 -13.26 3.43
C LYS A 132 -7.41 -13.96 2.40
N LEU A 133 -7.96 -14.87 1.61
CA LEU A 133 -7.21 -15.54 0.54
C LEU A 133 -6.80 -14.54 -0.55
N LEU A 134 -7.69 -13.61 -0.91
CA LEU A 134 -7.38 -12.52 -1.83
C LEU A 134 -6.31 -11.60 -1.26
N GLU A 135 -6.41 -11.18 0.01
CA GLU A 135 -5.36 -10.41 0.68
C GLU A 135 -4.00 -11.10 0.59
N LYS A 136 -3.95 -12.39 0.95
CA LYS A 136 -2.72 -13.18 0.92
C LYS A 136 -2.17 -13.28 -0.50
N TYR A 137 -2.99 -13.64 -1.48
CA TYR A 137 -2.52 -13.82 -2.84
C TYR A 137 -2.06 -12.51 -3.49
N MET A 138 -2.77 -11.41 -3.23
CA MET A 138 -2.50 -10.11 -3.83
C MET A 138 -1.32 -9.38 -3.18
N VAL A 139 -1.16 -9.51 -1.86
CA VAL A 139 -0.14 -8.79 -1.07
C VAL A 139 1.08 -9.65 -0.75
N GLU A 140 0.87 -10.86 -0.24
CA GLU A 140 1.93 -11.78 0.20
C GLU A 140 2.39 -12.71 -0.93
N GLY A 141 1.50 -12.97 -1.89
CA GLY A 141 1.76 -13.78 -3.07
C GLY A 141 2.43 -13.01 -4.21
N PRO A 142 2.49 -13.62 -5.41
CA PRO A 142 3.27 -13.09 -6.51
C PRO A 142 2.63 -11.86 -7.18
N VAL A 143 1.32 -11.63 -7.02
CA VAL A 143 0.58 -10.71 -7.90
C VAL A 143 1.16 -9.30 -7.95
N VAL A 144 1.47 -8.68 -6.81
CA VAL A 144 2.06 -7.33 -6.80
C VAL A 144 3.47 -7.33 -7.38
N GLN A 145 4.25 -8.39 -7.18
CA GLN A 145 5.59 -8.51 -7.74
C GLN A 145 5.55 -8.65 -9.26
N GLU A 146 4.62 -9.44 -9.78
CA GLU A 146 4.43 -9.64 -11.22
C GLU A 146 3.91 -8.36 -11.89
N ALA A 147 2.92 -7.69 -11.27
CA ALA A 147 2.47 -6.39 -11.74
C ALA A 147 3.61 -5.36 -11.74
N ALA A 148 4.50 -5.38 -10.75
CA ALA A 148 5.63 -4.46 -10.68
C ALA A 148 6.69 -4.72 -11.75
N GLY A 149 6.81 -5.94 -12.24
CA GLY A 149 7.65 -6.27 -13.39
C GLY A 149 7.18 -5.65 -14.70
N LEU A 150 5.97 -5.09 -14.73
CA LEU A 150 5.40 -4.43 -15.91
C LEU A 150 5.63 -2.93 -15.94
N VAL A 151 6.24 -2.36 -14.90
CA VAL A 151 6.60 -0.93 -14.87
C VAL A 151 7.46 -0.58 -16.10
N PRO A 152 7.08 0.45 -16.87
CA PRO A 152 7.83 0.83 -18.07
C PRO A 152 9.28 1.21 -17.73
N THR A 153 10.24 0.61 -18.42
CA THR A 153 11.68 0.81 -18.16
C THR A 153 12.14 2.25 -18.38
N ALA A 154 11.41 3.03 -19.19
CA ALA A 154 11.64 4.47 -19.36
C ALA A 154 11.67 5.25 -18.03
N ILE A 155 10.92 4.80 -17.01
CA ILE A 155 10.92 5.46 -15.70
C ILE A 155 12.27 5.36 -14.97
N LEU A 156 13.06 4.33 -15.27
CA LEU A 156 14.38 4.10 -14.69
C LEU A 156 15.44 5.08 -15.21
N GLN A 157 15.13 5.84 -16.27
CA GLN A 157 15.99 6.92 -16.75
C GLN A 157 16.07 8.07 -15.75
N ASN A 158 15.16 8.15 -14.78
CA ASN A 158 15.26 9.06 -13.63
C ASN A 158 16.15 8.42 -12.54
N PRO A 159 17.38 8.93 -12.30
CA PRO A 159 18.30 8.29 -11.36
C PRO A 159 17.78 8.26 -9.92
N LYS A 160 17.00 9.27 -9.49
CA LYS A 160 16.39 9.29 -8.16
C LYS A 160 15.35 8.19 -8.01
N PHE A 161 14.57 7.93 -9.06
CA PHE A 161 13.58 6.86 -9.07
C PHE A 161 14.25 5.49 -9.08
N ALA A 162 15.26 5.30 -9.93
CA ALA A 162 16.01 4.05 -10.00
C ALA A 162 16.66 3.69 -8.65
N GLU A 163 17.31 4.66 -7.99
CA GLU A 163 17.92 4.43 -6.68
C GLU A 163 16.87 4.14 -5.59
N ASP A 164 15.76 4.89 -5.54
CA ASP A 164 14.66 4.62 -4.59
C ASP A 164 14.04 3.22 -4.78
N ARG A 165 14.09 2.68 -6.01
CA ARG A 165 13.54 1.36 -6.32
C ARG A 165 14.53 0.22 -6.16
N LYS A 166 15.82 0.50 -5.99
CA LYS A 166 16.81 -0.56 -5.77
C LYS A 166 16.41 -1.46 -4.60
N GLY A 167 16.36 -2.77 -4.85
CA GLY A 167 15.94 -3.80 -3.89
C GLY A 167 14.43 -3.84 -3.58
N PHE A 168 13.61 -2.94 -4.13
CA PHE A 168 12.16 -2.95 -3.95
C PHE A 168 11.56 -4.24 -4.53
N LEU A 169 10.71 -4.92 -3.75
CA LEU A 169 10.16 -6.25 -4.10
C LEU A 169 11.25 -7.28 -4.48
N GLY A 170 12.45 -7.15 -3.92
CA GLY A 170 13.55 -8.10 -4.16
C GLY A 170 14.19 -8.02 -5.55
N ARG A 171 13.80 -7.03 -6.38
CA ARG A 171 14.34 -6.82 -7.73
C ARG A 171 15.55 -5.89 -7.71
N LYS A 172 16.44 -6.03 -8.68
CA LYS A 172 17.56 -5.10 -8.91
C LYS A 172 17.08 -3.78 -9.52
N TRP A 173 15.92 -3.77 -10.17
CA TRP A 173 15.34 -2.62 -10.87
C TRP A 173 16.26 -2.06 -11.96
N THR A 174 16.87 -2.96 -12.73
CA THR A 174 17.60 -2.61 -13.95
C THR A 174 16.71 -2.76 -15.18
N GLN A 175 17.00 -2.00 -16.24
CA GLN A 175 16.29 -2.15 -17.51
C GLN A 175 16.38 -3.58 -18.04
N GLU A 176 17.57 -4.18 -18.00
CA GLU A 176 17.80 -5.55 -18.44
C GLU A 176 16.93 -6.58 -17.69
N GLU A 177 16.90 -6.52 -16.35
CA GLU A 177 16.11 -7.44 -15.53
C GLU A 177 14.61 -7.32 -15.83
N LEU A 178 14.11 -6.08 -15.96
CA LEU A 178 12.70 -5.84 -16.26
C LEU A 178 12.34 -6.28 -17.68
N ASP A 179 13.16 -5.96 -18.68
CA ASP A 179 12.91 -6.33 -20.07
C ASP A 179 12.95 -7.86 -20.25
N GLN A 180 13.89 -8.56 -19.60
CA GLN A 180 13.99 -10.03 -19.64
C GLN A 180 12.80 -10.72 -18.98
N GLY A 181 12.31 -10.24 -17.83
CA GLY A 181 11.19 -10.86 -17.11
C GLY A 181 9.80 -10.39 -17.55
N ARG A 182 9.72 -9.42 -18.47
CA ARG A 182 8.45 -8.83 -18.91
C ARG A 182 7.48 -9.86 -19.53
N PRO A 183 7.91 -10.83 -20.38
CA PRO A 183 7.00 -11.81 -20.96
C PRO A 183 6.27 -12.66 -19.92
N GLU A 184 6.97 -13.13 -18.89
CA GLU A 184 6.42 -13.93 -17.79
C GLU A 184 5.46 -13.09 -16.95
N CYS A 185 5.82 -11.85 -16.63
CA CYS A 185 4.94 -10.92 -15.91
C CYS A 185 3.64 -10.65 -16.70
N LEU A 186 3.73 -10.49 -18.02
CA LEU A 186 2.58 -10.29 -18.91
C LEU A 186 1.69 -11.54 -18.95
N LEU A 187 2.30 -12.73 -19.05
CA LEU A 187 1.58 -13.99 -19.00
C LEU A 187 0.83 -14.15 -17.67
N PHE A 188 1.50 -13.86 -16.55
CA PHE A 188 0.90 -13.93 -15.23
C PHE A 188 -0.30 -13.00 -15.11
N VAL A 189 -0.14 -11.72 -15.46
CA VAL A 189 -1.22 -10.74 -15.37
C VAL A 189 -2.37 -11.11 -16.32
N ARG A 190 -2.10 -11.58 -17.54
CA ARG A 190 -3.13 -12.08 -18.44
C ARG A 190 -3.94 -13.22 -17.80
N ASN A 191 -3.27 -14.18 -17.18
CA ASN A 191 -3.93 -15.32 -16.54
C ASN A 191 -4.70 -14.89 -15.28
N LEU A 192 -4.26 -13.85 -14.56
CA LEU A 192 -5.02 -13.26 -13.47
C LEU A 192 -6.30 -12.58 -13.95
N PHE A 193 -6.25 -11.86 -15.07
CA PHE A 193 -7.44 -11.31 -15.72
C PHE A 193 -8.39 -12.42 -16.17
N ASP A 194 -7.86 -13.50 -16.76
CA ASP A 194 -8.67 -14.66 -17.14
C ASP A 194 -9.35 -15.31 -15.93
N LEU A 195 -8.63 -15.54 -14.83
CA LEU A 195 -9.20 -16.06 -13.59
C LEU A 195 -10.40 -15.24 -13.11
N LEU A 196 -10.30 -13.91 -13.14
CA LEU A 196 -11.43 -13.07 -12.77
C LEU A 196 -12.57 -13.10 -13.81
N GLU A 197 -12.25 -13.08 -15.11
CA GLU A 197 -13.22 -13.05 -16.21
C GLU A 197 -14.02 -14.35 -16.37
N SER A 198 -13.32 -15.48 -16.27
CA SER A 198 -13.81 -16.83 -16.59
C SER A 198 -14.28 -17.59 -15.36
N THR A 199 -13.85 -17.20 -14.16
CA THR A 199 -14.23 -17.86 -12.90
C THR A 199 -14.99 -16.94 -11.96
N VAL A 200 -14.37 -15.87 -11.46
CA VAL A 200 -14.98 -15.04 -10.38
C VAL A 200 -16.19 -14.25 -10.88
N LEU A 201 -16.10 -13.67 -12.07
CA LEU A 201 -17.15 -12.86 -12.70
C LEU A 201 -17.89 -13.63 -13.80
N ALA A 202 -17.73 -14.96 -13.86
CA ALA A 202 -18.24 -15.80 -14.94
C ALA A 202 -19.75 -15.59 -15.18
N ASP A 203 -20.50 -15.51 -14.09
CA ASP A 203 -21.95 -15.32 -13.99
C ASP A 203 -22.41 -13.85 -14.11
N ARG A 204 -21.49 -12.93 -14.39
CA ARG A 204 -21.76 -11.48 -14.48
C ARG A 204 -22.25 -10.86 -13.16
N ARG A 205 -21.92 -11.46 -12.02
CA ARG A 205 -22.12 -10.81 -10.72
C ARG A 205 -21.51 -9.41 -10.69
N LYS A 206 -22.13 -8.53 -9.90
CA LYS A 206 -21.74 -7.12 -9.83
C LYS A 206 -20.42 -6.92 -9.09
N TRP A 207 -20.22 -7.70 -8.02
CA TRP A 207 -19.11 -7.63 -7.07
C TRP A 207 -18.58 -9.03 -6.77
N VAL A 208 -17.34 -9.15 -6.31
CA VAL A 208 -16.63 -10.43 -6.12
C VAL A 208 -17.43 -11.45 -5.30
N LEU A 209 -18.09 -10.99 -4.23
CA LEU A 209 -18.89 -11.81 -3.30
C LEU A 209 -20.41 -11.74 -3.55
N GLU A 210 -20.85 -11.27 -4.72
CA GLU A 210 -22.28 -11.14 -5.06
C GLU A 210 -23.10 -10.35 -4.02
N THR A 211 -22.49 -9.34 -3.40
CA THR A 211 -23.14 -8.44 -2.45
C THR A 211 -23.93 -7.34 -3.17
N GLU A 212 -24.73 -6.55 -2.45
CA GLU A 212 -25.45 -5.40 -3.03
C GLU A 212 -24.49 -4.23 -3.37
N LYS A 213 -23.57 -3.96 -2.43
CA LYS A 213 -22.53 -2.93 -2.46
C LYS A 213 -21.14 -3.57 -2.57
N PRO A 214 -20.11 -2.86 -3.07
CA PRO A 214 -18.76 -3.39 -3.07
C PRO A 214 -18.30 -3.66 -1.64
N SER A 215 -17.47 -4.69 -1.48
CA SER A 215 -16.99 -5.19 -0.19
C SER A 215 -15.46 -5.16 -0.12
N LEU A 216 -14.92 -5.57 1.03
CA LEU A 216 -13.47 -5.70 1.20
C LEU A 216 -12.86 -6.64 0.16
N ALA A 217 -13.58 -7.69 -0.27
CA ALA A 217 -13.09 -8.59 -1.32
C ALA A 217 -12.81 -7.87 -2.64
N ASP A 218 -13.65 -6.89 -3.02
CA ASP A 218 -13.43 -6.08 -4.22
C ASP A 218 -12.18 -5.21 -4.07
N VAL A 219 -11.99 -4.60 -2.90
CA VAL A 219 -10.79 -3.80 -2.57
C VAL A 219 -9.53 -4.67 -2.64
N GLN A 220 -9.57 -5.87 -2.06
CA GLN A 220 -8.44 -6.80 -2.06
C GLN A 220 -8.10 -7.26 -3.48
N ALA A 221 -9.12 -7.56 -4.30
CA ALA A 221 -8.91 -8.10 -5.63
C ALA A 221 -8.43 -7.06 -6.64
N ILE A 222 -8.90 -5.81 -6.58
CA ILE A 222 -8.75 -4.86 -7.69
C ILE A 222 -7.37 -4.20 -7.77
N TRP A 223 -6.76 -3.87 -6.64
CA TRP A 223 -5.72 -2.82 -6.60
C TRP A 223 -4.48 -3.11 -7.47
N PRO A 224 -3.96 -4.35 -7.61
CA PRO A 224 -2.82 -4.60 -8.50
C PRO A 224 -3.22 -4.52 -9.97
N LEU A 225 -4.44 -4.91 -10.32
CA LEU A 225 -4.97 -4.83 -11.69
C LEU A 225 -5.25 -3.39 -12.08
N ASP A 226 -5.89 -2.61 -11.19
CA ASP A 226 -6.14 -1.19 -11.41
C ASP A 226 -4.83 -0.41 -11.55
N TRP A 227 -3.84 -0.72 -10.73
CA TRP A 227 -2.51 -0.14 -10.88
C TRP A 227 -1.84 -0.59 -12.18
N GLY A 228 -1.83 -1.90 -12.48
CA GLY A 228 -1.22 -2.45 -13.69
C GLY A 228 -1.79 -1.87 -14.98
N THR A 229 -3.12 -1.73 -15.08
CA THR A 229 -3.76 -1.11 -16.25
C THR A 229 -3.35 0.34 -16.48
N LYS A 230 -3.04 1.10 -15.41
CA LYS A 230 -2.52 2.47 -15.50
C LYS A 230 -1.08 2.52 -16.00
N LEU A 231 -0.31 1.43 -15.90
CA LEU A 231 1.05 1.33 -16.43
C LEU A 231 1.12 1.20 -17.96
N GLY A 232 -0.01 1.07 -18.65
CA GLY A 232 -0.05 0.91 -20.11
C GLY A 232 0.24 -0.52 -20.56
N LEU A 233 -0.56 -1.48 -20.11
CA LEU A 233 -0.45 -2.87 -20.56
C LEU A 233 -0.69 -2.98 -22.09
N PRO A 234 0.06 -3.84 -22.81
CA PRO A 234 -0.18 -4.03 -24.24
C PRO A 234 -1.60 -4.55 -24.50
N SER A 235 -2.37 -3.87 -25.34
CA SER A 235 -3.78 -4.17 -25.61
C SER A 235 -4.02 -5.56 -26.21
N HIS A 236 -3.04 -6.12 -26.90
CA HIS A 236 -3.11 -7.49 -27.42
C HIS A 236 -3.01 -8.56 -26.32
N VAL A 237 -2.51 -8.20 -25.12
CA VAL A 237 -2.44 -9.08 -23.94
C VAL A 237 -3.67 -8.87 -23.06
N VAL A 238 -3.93 -7.63 -22.66
CA VAL A 238 -5.05 -7.25 -21.78
C VAL A 238 -5.79 -6.06 -22.39
N SER A 239 -7.08 -6.23 -22.65
CA SER A 239 -7.97 -5.18 -23.15
C SER A 239 -9.41 -5.42 -22.71
N GLU A 240 -10.25 -4.40 -22.81
CA GLU A 240 -11.68 -4.50 -22.55
C GLU A 240 -12.38 -5.47 -23.52
N GLU A 241 -11.91 -5.58 -24.76
CA GLU A 241 -12.42 -6.57 -25.74
C GLU A 241 -12.19 -8.00 -25.27
N LYS A 242 -11.02 -8.28 -24.66
CA LYS A 242 -10.63 -9.62 -24.19
C LYS A 242 -11.23 -9.96 -22.82
N PHE A 243 -11.34 -8.98 -21.93
CA PHE A 243 -11.78 -9.15 -20.54
C PHE A 243 -12.92 -8.18 -20.16
N PRO A 244 -14.06 -8.23 -20.88
CA PRO A 244 -15.12 -7.24 -20.74
C PRO A 244 -15.75 -7.22 -19.34
N LYS A 245 -15.87 -8.36 -18.65
CA LYS A 245 -16.47 -8.40 -17.31
C LYS A 245 -15.54 -7.79 -16.28
N VAL A 246 -14.23 -8.08 -16.36
CA VAL A 246 -13.22 -7.49 -15.47
C VAL A 246 -13.16 -5.97 -15.66
N TYR A 247 -13.08 -5.49 -16.89
CA TYR A 247 -13.06 -4.04 -17.16
C TYR A 247 -14.34 -3.35 -16.69
N ALA A 248 -15.51 -3.96 -16.91
CA ALA A 248 -16.78 -3.45 -16.41
C ALA A 248 -16.81 -3.40 -14.87
N TRP A 249 -16.33 -4.43 -14.19
CA TRP A 249 -16.23 -4.46 -12.72
C TRP A 249 -15.26 -3.40 -12.19
N MET A 250 -14.06 -3.27 -12.78
CA MET A 250 -13.08 -2.25 -12.39
C MET A 250 -13.64 -0.83 -12.56
N SER A 251 -14.28 -0.55 -13.69
CA SER A 251 -14.94 0.74 -13.96
C SER A 251 -16.03 1.03 -12.93
N ARG A 252 -16.86 0.04 -12.61
CA ARG A 252 -17.94 0.16 -11.62
C ARG A 252 -17.41 0.44 -10.21
N LEU A 253 -16.32 -0.23 -9.81
CA LEU A 253 -15.73 -0.02 -8.49
C LEU A 253 -15.07 1.36 -8.37
N ARG A 254 -14.35 1.80 -9.41
CA ARG A 254 -13.80 3.17 -9.47
C ARG A 254 -14.92 4.21 -9.35
N ALA A 255 -16.03 4.02 -10.05
CA ALA A 255 -17.18 4.92 -9.98
C ALA A 255 -17.80 4.94 -8.58
N ALA A 256 -18.00 3.77 -7.97
CA ALA A 256 -18.53 3.67 -6.60
C ALA A 256 -17.61 4.33 -5.57
N ALA A 257 -16.30 4.17 -5.70
CA ALA A 257 -15.33 4.85 -4.83
C ALA A 257 -15.34 6.37 -5.03
N ALA A 258 -15.38 6.82 -6.28
CA ALA A 258 -15.44 8.25 -6.60
C ALA A 258 -16.73 8.92 -6.09
N SER A 259 -17.88 8.23 -6.17
CA SER A 259 -19.15 8.77 -5.66
C SER A 259 -19.25 8.80 -4.14
N SER A 260 -18.52 7.91 -3.46
CA SER A 260 -18.51 7.77 -2.00
C SER A 260 -17.38 8.60 -1.35
N ALA A 261 -16.45 9.10 -2.16
CA ALA A 261 -15.29 9.84 -1.69
C ALA A 261 -15.71 11.10 -0.92
N ARG A 262 -15.29 11.17 0.35
CA ARG A 262 -15.34 12.40 1.15
C ARG A 262 -14.14 13.30 0.84
N GLU A 263 -14.23 14.55 1.28
CA GLU A 263 -13.20 15.56 1.01
C GLU A 263 -11.81 15.11 1.48
N ARG A 264 -10.85 15.12 0.56
CA ARG A 264 -9.43 14.89 0.85
C ARG A 264 -8.82 16.22 1.26
N ILE A 265 -8.37 16.31 2.51
CA ILE A 265 -7.72 17.52 3.01
C ILE A 265 -6.21 17.40 2.74
N SER A 266 -5.66 18.37 2.02
CA SER A 266 -4.22 18.46 1.78
C SER A 266 -3.57 19.33 2.86
N MET A 267 -2.57 18.79 3.54
CA MET A 267 -1.80 19.49 4.57
C MET A 267 -0.30 19.36 4.32
N THR A 268 0.51 20.25 4.89
CA THR A 268 1.98 20.09 4.85
C THR A 268 2.42 19.07 5.90
N GLY A 269 3.59 18.45 5.69
CA GLY A 269 4.18 17.54 6.67
C GLY A 269 4.38 18.21 8.04
N ASP A 270 4.79 19.48 8.07
CA ASP A 270 5.03 20.22 9.31
C ASP A 270 3.75 20.43 10.14
N VAL A 271 2.61 20.71 9.48
CA VAL A 271 1.34 20.86 10.19
C VAL A 271 0.90 19.52 10.76
N VAL A 272 1.09 18.42 10.04
CA VAL A 272 0.79 17.07 10.53
C VAL A 272 1.69 16.69 11.70
N VAL A 273 3.00 16.92 11.61
CA VAL A 273 3.95 16.64 12.71
C VAL A 273 3.58 17.44 13.96
N ARG A 274 3.24 18.73 13.81
CA ARG A 274 2.77 19.57 14.91
C ARG A 274 1.48 19.01 15.53
N TYR A 275 0.49 18.67 14.70
CA TYR A 275 -0.75 18.05 15.17
C TYR A 275 -0.48 16.75 15.95
N LEU A 276 0.42 15.89 15.45
CA LEU A 276 0.79 14.63 16.13
C LEU A 276 1.51 14.87 17.47
N ARG A 277 2.26 15.97 17.61
CA ARG A 277 2.84 16.40 18.89
C ARG A 277 1.81 16.89 19.89
N GLU A 278 0.72 17.47 19.42
CA GLU A 278 -0.31 18.08 20.28
C GLU A 278 -1.42 17.08 20.65
N THR A 279 -1.66 16.07 19.82
CA THR A 279 -2.66 15.02 20.09
C THR A 279 -2.18 14.03 21.17
N THR A 280 -3.09 13.20 21.67
CA THR A 280 -2.79 12.15 22.66
C THR A 280 -2.65 10.80 21.98
N MET A 281 -1.86 9.91 22.58
CA MET A 281 -1.84 8.50 22.16
C MET A 281 -3.18 7.84 22.48
N GLU A 282 -3.56 6.82 21.72
CA GLU A 282 -4.74 6.04 22.05
C GLU A 282 -4.52 5.25 23.36
N THR A 283 -5.59 5.08 24.13
CA THR A 283 -5.60 4.07 25.18
C THR A 283 -5.56 2.70 24.48
N ALA A 284 -4.52 1.92 24.73
CA ALA A 284 -4.36 0.59 24.16
C ALA A 284 -4.15 -0.43 25.29
N GLN A 285 -4.55 -1.67 25.03
CA GLN A 285 -4.12 -2.82 25.81
C GLN A 285 -2.72 -3.20 25.33
N ASP A 286 -1.72 -2.52 25.91
CA ASP A 286 -0.30 -2.82 25.72
C ASP A 286 0.02 -4.14 26.44
N GLU A 287 -0.37 -5.27 25.85
CA GLU A 287 -0.20 -6.61 26.39
C GLU A 287 0.75 -7.43 25.53
N VAL A 288 1.58 -8.23 26.19
CA VAL A 288 2.51 -9.17 25.56
C VAL A 288 2.01 -10.56 25.92
N ASP A 289 1.71 -11.38 24.90
CA ASP A 289 1.29 -12.77 25.08
C ASP A 289 2.46 -13.57 25.67
N GLU A 290 2.27 -14.08 26.90
CA GLU A 290 3.26 -14.90 27.63
C GLU A 290 3.57 -16.23 26.91
N ASN A 291 2.70 -16.65 25.99
CA ASN A 291 2.89 -17.86 25.17
C ASN A 291 3.40 -17.54 23.76
N ASP A 292 3.77 -16.28 23.47
CA ASP A 292 4.35 -15.93 22.17
C ASP A 292 5.68 -16.68 21.96
N PRO A 293 5.87 -17.36 20.82
CA PRO A 293 7.04 -18.21 20.59
C PRO A 293 8.36 -17.45 20.46
N GLN A 294 8.36 -16.11 20.49
CA GLN A 294 9.60 -15.31 20.47
C GLN A 294 10.16 -15.04 21.86
N ASP A 295 9.48 -15.46 22.94
CA ASP A 295 9.91 -15.30 24.33
C ASP A 295 10.35 -13.86 24.67
N LEU A 296 9.69 -12.87 24.07
CA LEU A 296 10.00 -11.45 24.30
C LEU A 296 9.14 -10.91 25.44
N GLU A 297 9.77 -10.20 26.36
CA GLU A 297 9.09 -9.60 27.51
C GLU A 297 8.63 -8.17 27.24
N LYS A 298 7.54 -7.76 27.89
CA LYS A 298 7.11 -6.36 27.86
C LYS A 298 8.21 -5.46 28.41
N GLY A 299 8.52 -4.40 27.68
CA GLY A 299 9.59 -3.47 28.03
C GLY A 299 10.94 -3.79 27.38
N THR A 300 11.12 -4.97 26.77
CA THR A 300 12.35 -5.29 26.03
C THR A 300 12.59 -4.28 24.92
N GLN A 301 13.82 -3.79 24.80
CA GLN A 301 14.21 -2.97 23.66
C GLN A 301 14.29 -3.87 22.43
N VAL A 302 13.53 -3.54 21.39
CA VAL A 302 13.46 -4.34 20.17
C VAL A 302 13.64 -3.48 18.94
N GLU A 303 13.93 -4.16 17.86
CA GLU A 303 13.93 -3.63 16.52
C GLU A 303 12.88 -4.34 15.67
N ILE A 304 12.14 -3.58 14.85
CA ILE A 304 11.21 -4.12 13.87
C ILE A 304 11.60 -3.71 12.46
N SER A 305 11.45 -4.63 11.52
CA SER A 305 11.70 -4.39 10.08
C SER A 305 10.92 -5.38 9.23
N PRO A 306 10.66 -5.07 7.94
CA PRO A 306 10.16 -6.08 7.01
C PRO A 306 11.10 -7.29 6.93
N ALA A 307 10.52 -8.48 6.77
CA ALA A 307 11.29 -9.72 6.63
C ALA A 307 11.85 -9.94 5.21
N ASP A 308 11.28 -9.22 4.23
CA ASP A 308 11.58 -9.25 2.80
C ASP A 308 12.30 -7.95 2.36
N TRP A 309 11.72 -7.12 1.49
CA TRP A 309 12.43 -5.93 0.94
C TRP A 309 12.41 -4.70 1.86
N GLY A 310 13.45 -3.87 1.81
CA GLY A 310 13.53 -2.69 2.67
C GLY A 310 13.78 -3.02 4.15
N SER A 311 14.31 -4.21 4.43
CA SER A 311 14.76 -4.69 5.74
C SER A 311 15.92 -3.90 6.36
N ASP A 312 16.62 -3.09 5.55
CA ASP A 312 17.72 -2.23 6.02
C ASP A 312 17.21 -1.03 6.84
N HIS A 313 15.91 -0.74 6.74
CA HIS A 313 15.24 0.33 7.47
C HIS A 313 14.51 -0.25 8.67
N ARG A 314 15.09 0.01 9.84
CA ARG A 314 14.73 -0.62 11.10
C ARG A 314 14.26 0.40 12.10
N ASP A 315 13.08 0.21 12.65
CA ASP A 315 12.55 1.03 13.74
C ASP A 315 12.87 0.37 15.08
N SER A 316 13.48 1.12 15.99
CA SER A 316 13.88 0.63 17.31
C SER A 316 13.02 1.29 18.38
N GLY A 317 12.56 0.50 19.34
CA GLY A 317 11.70 0.99 20.40
C GLY A 317 11.50 -0.03 21.51
N ARG A 318 10.85 0.42 22.58
CA ARG A 318 10.48 -0.45 23.70
C ARG A 318 9.25 -1.27 23.32
N LEU A 319 9.31 -2.59 23.44
CA LEU A 319 8.16 -3.47 23.20
C LEU A 319 7.06 -3.17 24.23
N VAL A 320 5.86 -2.82 23.75
CA VAL A 320 4.71 -2.58 24.63
C VAL A 320 3.54 -3.53 24.37
N GLY A 321 3.45 -4.09 23.16
CA GLY A 321 2.45 -5.10 22.84
C GLY A 321 2.99 -6.17 21.89
N LEU A 322 2.58 -7.41 22.13
CA LEU A 322 2.92 -8.57 21.32
C LEU A 322 1.72 -9.51 21.26
N ALA A 323 0.96 -9.40 20.18
CA ALA A 323 -0.20 -10.23 19.89
C ALA A 323 0.11 -11.20 18.74
N PRO A 324 -0.71 -12.23 18.50
CA PRO A 324 -0.47 -13.22 17.44
C PRO A 324 -0.26 -12.61 16.04
N ASP A 325 -0.88 -11.46 15.76
CA ASP A 325 -0.90 -10.84 14.42
C ASP A 325 -0.43 -9.38 14.37
N GLU A 326 0.00 -8.82 15.51
CA GLU A 326 0.45 -7.42 15.67
C GLU A 326 1.58 -7.31 16.72
N VAL A 327 2.65 -6.59 16.39
CA VAL A 327 3.68 -6.13 17.34
C VAL A 327 3.57 -4.61 17.49
N THR A 328 3.74 -4.15 18.71
CA THR A 328 3.62 -2.73 19.07
C THR A 328 4.85 -2.27 19.85
N ILE A 329 5.53 -1.24 19.36
CA ILE A 329 6.71 -0.65 20.01
C ILE A 329 6.50 0.83 20.28
N MET A 330 7.08 1.29 21.38
CA MET A 330 7.19 2.71 21.70
C MET A 330 8.51 3.26 21.17
N VAL A 331 8.42 4.17 20.22
CA VAL A 331 9.56 4.89 19.64
C VAL A 331 9.63 6.28 20.25
N GLU A 332 10.78 6.57 20.84
CA GLU A 332 11.08 7.87 21.43
C GLU A 332 12.09 8.59 20.54
N ASP A 333 11.62 9.62 19.83
CA ASP A 333 12.44 10.55 19.04
C ASP A 333 11.92 11.98 19.32
N ALA A 334 11.87 12.86 18.32
CA ALA A 334 11.26 14.19 18.45
C ALA A 334 9.77 14.16 18.87
N VAL A 335 9.08 13.05 18.61
CA VAL A 335 7.72 12.76 19.07
C VAL A 335 7.68 11.34 19.58
N THR A 336 7.12 11.11 20.77
CA THR A 336 6.86 9.75 21.25
C THR A 336 5.69 9.15 20.47
N LEU A 337 5.97 8.12 19.68
CA LEU A 337 5.00 7.44 18.82
C LEU A 337 4.87 5.97 19.20
N ARG A 338 3.67 5.42 19.03
CA ARG A 338 3.43 3.99 19.13
C ARG A 338 3.39 3.42 17.72
N LEU A 339 4.36 2.59 17.36
CA LEU A 339 4.43 1.96 16.04
C LEU A 339 3.83 0.56 16.12
N HIS A 340 2.93 0.28 15.19
CA HIS A 340 2.25 -1.00 15.05
C HIS A 340 2.66 -1.65 13.73
N ALA A 341 3.07 -2.91 13.77
CA ALA A 341 3.41 -3.69 12.59
C ALA A 341 2.75 -5.06 12.64
N PRO A 342 2.37 -5.66 11.49
CA PRO A 342 1.90 -7.04 11.48
C PRO A 342 3.04 -7.99 11.85
N ARG A 343 2.75 -9.10 12.54
CA ARG A 343 3.76 -10.14 12.85
C ARG A 343 4.23 -10.85 11.58
N THR A 344 3.29 -11.25 10.72
CA THR A 344 3.60 -11.93 9.46
C THR A 344 4.26 -10.98 8.46
N GLY A 345 5.46 -11.35 8.00
CA GLY A 345 6.24 -10.55 7.05
C GLY A 345 7.09 -9.46 7.70
N PHE A 346 7.20 -9.45 9.03
CA PHE A 346 8.12 -8.59 9.78
C PHE A 346 9.01 -9.44 10.69
N LYS A 347 10.21 -8.93 10.94
CA LYS A 347 11.12 -9.45 11.95
C LYS A 347 11.05 -8.55 13.17
N VAL A 348 11.01 -9.16 14.34
CA VAL A 348 11.17 -8.50 15.64
C VAL A 348 12.41 -9.11 16.28
N THR A 349 13.33 -8.26 16.73
CA THR A 349 14.61 -8.73 17.29
C THR A 349 14.97 -7.91 18.52
N ALA A 350 15.30 -8.57 19.63
CA ALA A 350 15.78 -7.87 20.82
C ALA A 350 17.12 -7.15 20.53
N ILE A 351 17.23 -5.92 21.01
CA ILE A 351 18.47 -5.15 21.03
C ILE A 351 19.07 -5.37 22.41
N GLY A 352 20.18 -6.11 22.46
CA GLY A 352 20.58 -6.87 23.65
C GLY A 352 20.86 -6.09 24.93
N THR A 353 20.85 -6.84 26.02
CA THR A 353 22.06 -7.01 26.84
C THR A 353 22.55 -8.44 26.62
N ASP A 354 23.72 -8.57 25.98
CA ASP A 354 24.53 -9.78 25.75
C ASP A 354 23.91 -10.96 24.99
N ALA A 355 24.24 -11.03 23.70
CA ALA A 355 24.24 -12.25 22.92
C ALA A 355 25.34 -13.22 23.43
N SER A 356 25.05 -13.93 24.52
CA SER A 356 25.76 -15.15 24.88
C SER A 356 24.78 -16.22 25.33
N GLY A 357 24.59 -17.24 24.49
CA GLY A 357 24.06 -18.54 24.88
C GLY A 357 22.56 -18.62 25.18
N GLY A 358 21.71 -18.50 24.17
CA GLY A 358 20.31 -18.90 24.26
C GLY A 358 19.94 -19.67 23.01
N SER A 359 19.96 -21.00 23.08
CA SER A 359 19.42 -21.87 22.05
C SER A 359 17.98 -21.45 21.76
N THR A 360 17.69 -21.02 20.53
CA THR A 360 16.33 -20.94 20.02
C THR A 360 15.74 -22.33 20.16
N LYS A 361 14.83 -22.53 21.11
CA LYS A 361 13.98 -23.73 21.10
C LYS A 361 12.99 -23.51 19.96
N LEU A 362 13.16 -24.33 18.92
CA LEU A 362 12.28 -24.42 17.75
C LEU A 362 10.85 -24.78 18.15
#